data_AF-A0A9D3VTI7-F1
#
_entry.id   AF-A0A9D3VTI7-F1
#
_cell.length_a   1.000
_cell.length_b   1.000
_cell.length_c   1.000
_cell.angle_alpha   90.00
_cell.angle_beta   90.00
_cell.angle_gamma   90.00
#
_symmetry.space_group_name_H-M   'P 1'
#
loop_
_entity.id
_entity.type
_entity.pdbx_description
1 polymer ?
#
loop_
_entity_poly.entity_id
_entity_poly.type
_entity_poly.pdbx_seq_one_letter_code
_entity_poly.pdbx_strand_id
1 'polypeptide(L)'
;MLHKLIKSSTEEYSILKALFQEIDHSIEIEKFTKTFRMIALLQIHSRLIKLVELLLEPNKNVNEIATAMQSLYEIVVPYLFKEKRTMDQLREDGLAPKSRTTMAGSLFENALELQDPSNKDFYMQVKRLHTILTTRDSMHTISVNNEARRRLAFFSNSLFMKMPRAPRVEEMIAFSVLTPFNDEAVLYSKKTLKTKNEDGISILYYLQTIYDDEWKNFIERMRREGMVTADEIWTTKLRDLRLWASYRGQTFARTVRGMMYYYRALQLLAFLDSSSETDITVTKEEEGIALMKYTYVVSCQKYWEHVVSCQKYWEHKAIGDPRAESLIF
;
A
#
# COMPACT_ATOMS: atom_id res chain seq x y z
N MET A 1 -17.77 -3.71 9.76
CA MET A 1 -17.81 -5.16 9.46
C MET A 1 -18.73 -5.91 10.41
N LEU A 2 -18.50 -5.86 11.73
CA LEU A 2 -19.33 -6.57 12.73
C LEU A 2 -20.82 -6.16 12.71
N HIS A 3 -21.13 -4.88 12.50
CA HIS A 3 -22.51 -4.41 12.28
C HIS A 3 -23.22 -5.03 11.07
N LYS A 4 -22.50 -5.58 10.08
CA LYS A 4 -23.10 -6.28 8.93
C LYS A 4 -23.36 -7.77 9.21
N LEU A 5 -22.86 -8.30 10.33
CA LEU A 5 -23.06 -9.70 10.74
C LEU A 5 -24.24 -9.86 11.70
N ILE A 6 -24.76 -8.77 12.25
CA ILE A 6 -25.87 -8.76 13.19
C ILE A 6 -27.07 -8.06 12.56
N LYS A 7 -28.26 -8.66 12.69
CA LYS A 7 -29.54 -8.06 12.27
C LYS A 7 -29.76 -6.72 12.98
N SER A 8 -30.09 -5.68 12.22
CA SER A 8 -30.23 -4.29 12.71
C SER A 8 -31.33 -4.09 13.76
N SER A 9 -32.31 -4.99 13.84
CA SER A 9 -33.45 -4.93 14.78
C SER A 9 -33.19 -5.61 16.13
N THR A 10 -31.96 -6.03 16.41
CA THR A 10 -31.63 -6.88 17.57
C THR A 10 -30.96 -6.09 18.72
N GLU A 11 -31.07 -6.60 19.95
CA GLU A 11 -30.44 -5.98 21.13
C GLU A 11 -28.90 -6.02 20.99
N GLU A 12 -28.38 -7.07 20.38
CA GLU A 12 -26.97 -7.32 20.11
C GLU A 12 -26.35 -6.24 19.20
N TYR A 13 -27.12 -5.76 18.22
CA TYR A 13 -26.70 -4.66 17.35
C TYR A 13 -26.56 -3.36 18.14
N SER A 14 -27.49 -3.10 19.07
CA SER A 14 -27.47 -1.90 19.92
C SER A 14 -26.29 -1.92 20.89
N ILE A 15 -25.96 -3.10 21.44
CA ILE A 15 -24.79 -3.32 22.32
C ILE A 15 -23.49 -3.02 21.57
N LEU A 16 -23.32 -3.57 20.36
CA LEU A 16 -22.13 -3.27 19.55
C LEU A 16 -22.02 -1.79 19.24
N LYS A 17 -23.14 -1.15 18.89
CA LYS A 17 -23.17 0.28 18.58
C LYS A 17 -22.74 1.13 19.78
N ALA A 18 -23.28 0.86 20.97
CA ALA A 18 -22.91 1.56 22.20
C ALA A 18 -21.41 1.37 22.53
N LEU A 19 -20.90 0.15 22.40
CA LEU A 19 -19.48 -0.15 22.61
C LEU A 19 -18.56 0.66 21.68
N PHE A 20 -18.85 0.67 20.37
CA PHE A 20 -18.04 1.44 19.42
C PHE A 20 -18.13 2.95 19.67
N GLN A 21 -19.31 3.47 19.99
CA GLN A 21 -19.48 4.87 20.36
C GLN A 21 -18.64 5.26 21.58
N GLU A 22 -18.56 4.39 22.59
CA GLU A 22 -17.74 4.66 23.77
C GLU A 22 -16.24 4.62 23.47
N ILE A 23 -15.80 3.69 22.60
CA ILE A 23 -14.43 3.63 22.12
C ILE A 23 -14.07 4.91 21.35
N ASP A 24 -14.90 5.29 20.38
CA ASP A 24 -14.68 6.46 19.53
C ASP A 24 -14.65 7.74 20.38
N HIS A 25 -15.61 7.90 21.29
CA HIS A 25 -15.64 9.03 22.21
C HIS A 25 -14.37 9.12 23.09
N SER A 26 -13.89 7.99 23.60
CA SER A 26 -12.67 7.92 24.41
C SER A 26 -11.41 8.27 23.63
N ILE A 27 -11.39 8.00 22.32
CA ILE A 27 -10.32 8.39 21.39
C ILE A 27 -10.40 9.91 21.14
N GLU A 28 -11.57 10.44 20.84
CA GLU A 28 -11.80 11.88 20.58
C GLU A 28 -11.35 12.76 21.76
N ILE A 29 -11.60 12.33 22.99
CA ILE A 29 -11.18 13.05 24.20
C ILE A 29 -9.75 12.73 24.66
N GLU A 30 -9.00 11.95 23.88
CA GLU A 30 -7.61 11.52 24.15
C GLU A 30 -7.43 10.76 25.50
N LYS A 31 -8.46 10.05 25.96
CA LYS A 31 -8.44 9.30 27.24
C LYS A 31 -8.48 7.78 27.06
N PHE A 32 -8.28 7.27 25.85
CA PHE A 32 -8.33 5.83 25.55
C PHE A 32 -7.55 4.95 26.55
N THR A 33 -6.28 5.26 26.80
CA THR A 33 -5.43 4.48 27.73
C THR A 33 -5.80 4.65 29.20
N LYS A 34 -6.57 5.69 29.55
CA LYS A 34 -7.13 5.88 30.89
C LYS A 34 -8.39 5.05 31.09
N THR A 35 -9.27 5.00 30.08
CA THR A 35 -10.55 4.29 30.12
C THR A 35 -10.40 2.78 29.99
N PHE A 36 -9.49 2.31 29.12
CA PHE A 36 -9.40 0.89 28.75
C PHE A 36 -8.11 0.19 29.21
N ARG A 37 -8.21 -1.12 29.45
CA ARG A 37 -7.11 -2.01 29.82
C ARG A 37 -6.42 -2.55 28.56
N MET A 38 -5.20 -2.10 28.29
CA MET A 38 -4.43 -2.54 27.12
C MET A 38 -4.12 -4.05 27.12
N ILE A 39 -4.03 -4.69 28.30
CA ILE A 39 -3.79 -6.13 28.42
C ILE A 39 -4.97 -6.93 27.83
N ALA A 40 -6.20 -6.43 27.95
CA ALA A 40 -7.38 -7.08 27.40
C ALA A 40 -7.36 -7.09 25.86
N LEU A 41 -6.68 -6.14 25.21
CA LEU A 41 -6.57 -6.08 23.74
C LEU A 41 -5.83 -7.30 23.17
N LEU A 42 -4.85 -7.86 23.88
CA LEU A 42 -4.17 -9.09 23.46
C LEU A 42 -5.13 -10.29 23.43
N GLN A 43 -6.03 -10.36 24.42
CA GLN A 43 -7.04 -11.41 24.49
C GLN A 43 -8.09 -11.20 23.39
N ILE A 44 -8.57 -9.96 23.21
CA ILE A 44 -9.50 -9.60 22.12
C ILE A 44 -8.89 -9.95 20.76
N HIS A 45 -7.61 -9.65 20.54
CA HIS A 45 -6.90 -9.96 19.30
C HIS A 45 -6.95 -11.44 18.95
N SER A 46 -6.60 -12.33 19.89
CA SER A 46 -6.62 -13.78 19.64
C SER A 46 -8.03 -14.32 19.34
N ARG A 47 -9.06 -13.78 20.01
CA ARG A 47 -10.46 -14.17 19.78
C ARG A 47 -11.02 -13.61 18.48
N LEU A 48 -10.59 -12.41 18.11
CA LEU A 48 -10.97 -11.77 16.85
C LEU A 48 -10.37 -12.52 15.66
N ILE A 49 -9.12 -13.00 15.75
CA ILE A 49 -8.53 -13.89 14.75
C ILE A 49 -9.41 -15.13 14.56
N LYS A 50 -9.78 -15.82 15.66
CA LYS A 50 -10.63 -17.02 15.60
C LYS A 50 -11.98 -16.74 14.93
N LEU A 51 -12.61 -15.60 15.25
CA LEU A 51 -13.87 -15.19 14.58
C LEU A 51 -13.66 -14.97 13.08
N VAL A 52 -12.59 -14.28 12.70
CA VAL A 52 -12.29 -13.97 11.30
C VAL A 52 -11.93 -15.23 10.51
N GLU A 53 -11.21 -16.19 11.10
CA GLU A 53 -10.92 -17.50 10.51
C GLU A 53 -12.22 -18.26 10.22
N LEU A 54 -13.14 -18.35 11.19
CA LEU A 54 -14.46 -19.00 11.01
C LEU A 54 -15.30 -18.34 9.90
N LEU A 55 -15.18 -17.02 9.71
CA LEU A 55 -15.87 -16.31 8.63
C LEU A 55 -15.29 -16.60 7.23
N LEU A 56 -14.04 -17.06 7.16
CA LEU A 56 -13.35 -17.40 5.92
C LEU A 56 -13.47 -18.89 5.55
N GLU A 57 -13.97 -19.74 6.46
CA GLU A 57 -14.17 -21.16 6.19
C GLU A 57 -15.25 -21.41 5.12
N PRO A 58 -15.08 -22.44 4.27
CA PRO A 58 -16.04 -22.78 3.22
C PRO A 58 -17.38 -23.29 3.78
N ASN A 59 -17.35 -24.01 4.91
CA ASN A 59 -18.53 -24.55 5.59
C ASN A 59 -18.82 -23.75 6.86
N LYS A 60 -19.54 -22.64 6.72
CA LYS A 60 -19.82 -21.73 7.84
C LYS A 60 -20.80 -22.35 8.83
N ASN A 61 -20.34 -22.66 10.03
CA ASN A 61 -21.21 -23.06 11.13
C ASN A 61 -21.68 -21.82 11.90
N VAL A 62 -22.96 -21.46 11.77
CA VAL A 62 -23.56 -20.29 12.43
C VAL A 62 -23.39 -20.37 13.95
N ASN A 63 -23.48 -21.57 14.53
CA ASN A 63 -23.36 -21.76 15.97
C ASN A 63 -21.92 -21.51 16.46
N GLU A 64 -20.91 -21.88 15.67
CA GLU A 64 -19.51 -21.62 16.00
C GLU A 64 -19.17 -20.14 15.90
N ILE A 65 -19.73 -19.45 14.89
CA ILE A 65 -19.60 -18.00 14.74
C ILE A 65 -20.30 -17.29 15.91
N ALA A 66 -21.50 -17.73 16.29
CA ALA A 66 -22.23 -17.19 17.45
C ALA A 66 -21.43 -17.38 18.74
N THR A 67 -20.84 -18.56 18.93
CA THR A 67 -19.98 -18.87 20.09
C THR A 67 -18.71 -18.01 20.09
N ALA A 68 -18.11 -17.76 18.92
CA ALA A 68 -16.95 -16.88 18.82
C ALA A 68 -17.29 -15.40 19.12
N MET A 69 -18.46 -14.92 18.67
CA MET A 69 -18.96 -13.59 19.02
C MET A 69 -19.32 -13.47 20.50
N GLN A 70 -19.91 -14.52 21.08
CA GLN A 70 -20.19 -14.61 22.52
C GLN A 70 -18.90 -14.54 23.33
N SER A 71 -17.88 -15.32 22.95
CA SER A 71 -16.58 -15.30 23.60
C SER A 71 -15.89 -13.93 23.51
N LEU A 72 -16.08 -13.19 22.42
CA LEU A 72 -15.59 -11.82 22.30
C LEU A 72 -16.32 -10.87 23.25
N TYR A 73 -17.65 -10.93 23.30
CA TYR A 73 -18.46 -10.10 24.19
C TYR A 73 -18.11 -10.32 25.68
N GLU A 74 -17.93 -11.58 26.09
CA GLU A 74 -17.55 -11.98 27.45
C GLU A 74 -16.14 -11.53 27.86
N ILE A 75 -15.29 -11.17 26.90
CA ILE A 75 -13.97 -10.59 27.17
C ILE A 75 -14.04 -9.07 27.14
N VAL A 76 -14.70 -8.50 26.13
CA VAL A 76 -14.77 -7.06 25.93
C VAL A 76 -15.51 -6.40 27.10
N VAL A 77 -16.75 -6.78 27.40
CA VAL A 77 -17.56 -6.06 28.40
C VAL A 77 -16.96 -6.14 29.81
N PRO A 78 -16.50 -7.30 30.30
CA PRO A 78 -15.98 -7.40 31.67
C PRO A 78 -14.52 -6.96 31.84
N TYR A 79 -13.68 -7.08 30.80
CA TYR A 79 -12.23 -6.90 30.94
C TYR A 79 -11.65 -5.71 30.18
N LEU A 80 -12.34 -5.16 29.18
CA LEU A 80 -11.83 -4.01 28.43
C LEU A 80 -11.81 -2.73 29.27
N PHE A 81 -12.84 -2.52 30.11
CA PHE A 81 -12.97 -1.31 30.93
C PHE A 81 -12.11 -1.39 32.19
N LYS A 82 -11.44 -0.28 32.55
CA LYS A 82 -10.70 -0.21 33.82
C LYS A 82 -11.64 -0.14 35.02
N GLU A 83 -12.66 0.68 34.91
CA GLU A 83 -13.72 0.83 35.92
C GLU A 83 -14.57 -0.43 35.96
N LYS A 84 -14.84 -0.91 37.18
CA LYS A 84 -15.75 -2.03 37.38
C LYS A 84 -17.18 -1.48 37.35
N ARG A 85 -17.94 -1.88 36.35
CA ARG A 85 -19.37 -1.55 36.25
C ARG A 85 -20.20 -2.69 36.83
N THR A 86 -21.24 -2.36 37.59
CA THR A 86 -22.25 -3.35 37.97
C THR A 86 -23.09 -3.72 36.76
N MET A 87 -23.80 -4.85 36.83
CA MET A 87 -24.67 -5.29 35.73
C MET A 87 -25.78 -4.28 35.41
N ASP A 88 -26.25 -3.52 36.41
CA ASP A 88 -27.27 -2.49 36.19
C ASP A 88 -26.69 -1.27 35.48
N GLN A 89 -25.45 -0.86 35.83
CA GLN A 89 -24.72 0.19 35.10
C GLN A 89 -24.44 -0.20 33.65
N LEU A 90 -24.04 -1.45 33.39
CA LEU A 90 -23.85 -1.95 32.02
C LEU A 90 -25.13 -1.93 31.18
N ARG A 91 -26.30 -2.11 31.80
CA ARG A 91 -27.59 -2.01 31.12
C ARG A 91 -27.99 -0.56 30.83
N GLU A 92 -27.73 0.34 31.77
CA GLU A 92 -27.93 1.79 31.58
C GLU A 92 -27.05 2.32 30.44
N ASP A 93 -25.80 1.87 30.37
CA ASP A 93 -24.85 2.20 29.30
C ASP A 93 -25.17 1.51 27.96
N GLY A 94 -26.16 0.62 27.92
CA GLY A 94 -26.54 -0.12 26.71
C GLY A 94 -25.53 -1.21 26.30
N LEU A 95 -24.60 -1.59 27.19
CA LEU A 95 -23.58 -2.62 26.97
C LEU A 95 -24.01 -4.04 27.37
N ALA A 96 -25.22 -4.19 27.91
CA ALA A 96 -25.79 -5.49 28.30
C ALA A 96 -27.28 -5.61 27.92
N PRO A 97 -27.80 -6.84 27.71
CA PRO A 97 -29.21 -7.07 27.40
C PRO A 97 -30.16 -6.51 28.45
N LYS A 98 -31.28 -5.98 27.97
CA LYS A 98 -32.33 -5.42 28.84
C LYS A 98 -33.19 -6.53 29.46
N SER A 99 -33.35 -7.65 28.75
CA SER A 99 -34.12 -8.79 29.25
C SER A 99 -33.34 -9.65 30.26
N ARG A 100 -34.00 -10.03 31.37
CA ARG A 100 -33.42 -10.89 32.43
C ARG A 100 -33.41 -12.39 32.05
N THR A 101 -34.16 -12.80 31.04
CA THR A 101 -34.36 -14.21 30.65
C THR A 101 -33.34 -14.74 29.63
N THR A 102 -32.57 -13.88 28.97
CA THR A 102 -31.57 -14.27 27.95
C THR A 102 -30.23 -14.72 28.55
N MET A 103 -30.08 -14.67 29.88
CA MET A 103 -28.81 -14.94 30.58
C MET A 103 -28.33 -16.40 30.54
N ALA A 104 -29.15 -17.33 30.04
CA ALA A 104 -28.83 -18.76 29.99
C ALA A 104 -28.68 -19.33 28.55
N GLY A 105 -28.86 -18.50 27.52
CA GLY A 105 -28.71 -18.89 26.11
C GLY A 105 -27.67 -18.02 25.40
N SER A 106 -27.04 -18.56 24.36
CA SER A 106 -26.05 -17.85 23.55
C SER A 106 -26.67 -16.61 22.90
N LEU A 107 -26.29 -15.43 23.40
CA LEU A 107 -26.82 -14.10 23.01
C LEU A 107 -26.88 -13.91 21.49
N PHE A 108 -25.87 -14.41 20.77
CA PHE A 108 -25.72 -14.19 19.34
C PHE A 108 -26.35 -15.28 18.45
N GLU A 109 -26.89 -16.39 18.99
CA GLU A 109 -27.38 -17.52 18.17
C GLU A 109 -28.46 -17.12 17.16
N ASN A 110 -29.39 -16.24 17.56
CA ASN A 110 -30.52 -15.83 16.71
C ASN A 110 -30.31 -14.48 15.99
N ALA A 111 -29.26 -13.74 16.39
CA ALA A 111 -28.98 -12.38 15.93
C ALA A 111 -28.10 -12.33 14.68
N LEU A 112 -27.45 -13.45 14.33
CA LEU A 112 -26.56 -13.55 13.18
C LEU A 112 -27.31 -13.52 11.84
N GLU A 113 -26.78 -12.73 10.92
CA GLU A 113 -27.16 -12.72 9.51
C GLU A 113 -25.90 -12.94 8.67
N LEU A 114 -25.73 -14.17 8.18
CA LEU A 114 -24.62 -14.48 7.30
C LEU A 114 -24.81 -13.76 5.96
N GLN A 115 -23.78 -13.02 5.55
CA GLN A 115 -23.73 -12.37 4.26
C GLN A 115 -23.68 -13.40 3.12
N ASP A 116 -24.30 -13.07 1.99
CA ASP A 116 -24.29 -13.89 0.77
C ASP A 116 -22.82 -14.25 0.41
N PRO A 117 -22.49 -15.54 0.19
CA PRO A 117 -21.17 -15.96 -0.30
C PRO A 117 -20.67 -15.20 -1.54
N SER A 118 -21.57 -14.63 -2.34
CA SER A 118 -21.29 -13.82 -3.52
C SER A 118 -20.87 -12.37 -3.20
N ASN A 119 -21.00 -11.92 -1.95
CA ASN A 119 -20.60 -10.57 -1.51
C ASN A 119 -19.07 -10.44 -1.45
N LYS A 120 -18.46 -10.23 -2.61
CA LYS A 120 -17.00 -10.12 -2.79
C LYS A 120 -16.39 -9.02 -1.92
N ASP A 121 -17.08 -7.90 -1.76
CA ASP A 121 -16.57 -6.76 -0.99
C ASP A 121 -16.45 -7.10 0.50
N PHE A 122 -17.49 -7.71 1.07
CA PHE A 122 -17.46 -8.12 2.48
C PHE A 122 -16.30 -9.10 2.74
N TYR A 123 -16.19 -10.17 1.93
CA TYR A 123 -15.15 -11.17 2.12
C TYR A 123 -13.75 -10.66 1.80
N MET A 124 -13.61 -9.69 0.90
CA MET A 124 -12.34 -8.98 0.69
C MET A 124 -11.94 -8.22 1.96
N GLN A 125 -12.87 -7.53 2.63
CA GLN A 125 -12.61 -6.84 3.89
C GLN A 125 -12.27 -7.82 5.02
N VAL A 126 -12.95 -8.96 5.10
CA VAL A 126 -12.64 -10.03 6.07
C VAL A 126 -11.21 -10.56 5.85
N LYS A 127 -10.83 -10.83 4.60
CA LYS A 127 -9.46 -11.26 4.24
C LYS A 127 -8.43 -10.21 4.61
N ARG A 128 -8.69 -8.93 4.33
CA ARG A 128 -7.80 -7.82 4.72
C ARG A 128 -7.61 -7.76 6.23
N LEU A 129 -8.71 -7.83 6.99
CA LEU A 129 -8.67 -7.84 8.45
C LEU A 129 -7.89 -9.06 8.98
N HIS A 130 -8.12 -10.24 8.41
CA HIS A 130 -7.35 -11.44 8.74
C HIS A 130 -5.85 -11.22 8.53
N THR A 131 -5.45 -10.69 7.37
CA THR A 131 -4.05 -10.38 7.07
C THR A 131 -3.48 -9.39 8.08
N ILE A 132 -4.19 -8.31 8.42
CA ILE A 132 -3.73 -7.32 9.41
C ILE A 132 -3.49 -7.97 10.79
N LEU A 133 -4.40 -8.83 11.25
CA LEU A 133 -4.32 -9.45 12.58
C LEU A 133 -3.31 -10.62 12.64
N THR A 134 -3.10 -11.34 11.53
CA THR A 134 -2.27 -12.55 11.50
C THR A 134 -0.86 -12.32 10.98
N THR A 135 -0.57 -11.16 10.38
CA THR A 135 0.79 -10.78 10.00
C THR A 135 1.62 -10.64 11.25
N ARG A 136 2.37 -11.69 11.61
CA ARG A 136 3.35 -11.63 12.69
C ARG A 136 4.55 -10.85 12.18
N ASP A 137 5.01 -9.88 12.97
CA ASP A 137 6.32 -9.24 12.84
C ASP A 137 7.43 -10.27 13.10
N SER A 138 7.58 -11.25 12.22
CA SER A 138 8.78 -12.06 12.23
C SER A 138 9.93 -11.16 11.79
N MET A 139 10.97 -11.04 12.62
CA MET A 139 12.23 -10.36 12.27
C MET A 139 12.88 -10.94 10.99
N HIS A 140 12.40 -12.10 10.51
CA HIS A 140 12.74 -12.70 9.22
C HIS A 140 12.10 -12.00 8.00
N THR A 141 11.18 -11.05 8.21
CA THR A 141 10.51 -10.26 7.15
C THR A 141 11.26 -8.95 6.83
N ILE A 142 12.43 -8.73 7.44
CA ILE A 142 13.24 -7.56 7.11
C ILE A 142 13.88 -7.81 5.74
N SER A 143 13.79 -6.83 4.84
CA SER A 143 14.39 -6.93 3.51
C SER A 143 15.87 -7.26 3.60
N VAL A 144 16.32 -8.32 2.91
CA VAL A 144 17.74 -8.72 2.87
C VAL A 144 18.63 -7.57 2.39
N ASN A 145 18.11 -6.75 1.49
CA ASN A 145 18.81 -5.61 0.92
C ASN A 145 19.02 -4.48 1.95
N ASN A 146 20.29 -4.12 2.18
CA ASN A 146 20.67 -3.09 3.16
C ASN A 146 20.16 -1.69 2.79
N GLU A 147 20.12 -1.35 1.51
CA GLU A 147 19.61 -0.05 1.04
C GLU A 147 18.09 0.04 1.24
N ALA A 148 17.35 -1.05 1.00
CA ALA A 148 15.93 -1.13 1.31
C ALA A 148 15.66 -0.94 2.82
N ARG A 149 16.45 -1.59 3.68
CA ARG A 149 16.37 -1.40 5.14
C ARG A 149 16.64 0.06 5.52
N ARG A 150 17.67 0.67 4.94
CA ARG A 150 18.01 2.08 5.18
C ARG A 150 16.87 3.01 4.77
N ARG A 151 16.27 2.80 3.60
CA ARG A 151 15.13 3.61 3.11
C ARG A 151 13.89 3.45 3.96
N LEU A 152 13.55 2.22 4.34
CA LEU A 152 12.41 1.96 5.23
C LEU A 152 12.62 2.55 6.62
N ALA A 153 13.84 2.47 7.17
CA ALA A 153 14.19 3.10 8.43
C ALA A 153 14.08 4.63 8.35
N PHE A 154 14.58 5.23 7.27
CA PHE A 154 14.45 6.67 7.03
C PHE A 154 12.98 7.09 6.94
N PHE A 155 12.16 6.35 6.18
CA PHE A 155 10.72 6.60 6.07
C PHE A 155 10.01 6.48 7.42
N SER A 156 10.26 5.40 8.17
CA SER A 156 9.69 5.21 9.52
C SER A 156 10.05 6.36 10.46
N ASN A 157 11.31 6.79 10.46
CA ASN A 157 11.75 7.94 11.25
C ASN A 157 11.05 9.23 10.81
N SER A 158 10.79 9.42 9.52
CA SER A 158 10.11 10.61 9.02
C SER A 158 8.65 10.73 9.50
N LEU A 159 7.98 9.62 9.84
CA LEU A 159 6.62 9.63 10.40
C LEU A 159 6.54 10.29 11.78
N PHE A 160 7.65 10.29 12.53
CA PHE A 160 7.73 10.92 13.85
C PHE A 160 8.29 12.35 13.80
N MET A 161 8.64 12.84 12.61
CA MET A 161 9.11 14.20 12.44
C MET A 161 7.91 15.16 12.38
N LYS A 162 8.05 16.31 13.06
CA LYS A 162 7.08 17.40 12.94
C LYS A 162 7.17 18.00 11.53
N MET A 163 6.27 17.61 10.65
CA MET A 163 6.17 18.14 9.29
C MET A 163 5.16 19.29 9.24
N PRO A 164 5.47 20.43 8.59
CA PRO A 164 4.48 21.48 8.38
C PRO A 164 3.34 20.97 7.49
N ARG A 165 2.14 21.51 7.67
CA ARG A 165 1.00 21.18 6.82
C ARG A 165 1.27 21.70 5.42
N ALA A 166 1.28 20.81 4.44
CA ALA A 166 1.46 21.19 3.05
C ALA A 166 0.22 21.96 2.54
N PRO A 167 0.41 22.99 1.69
CA PRO A 167 -0.70 23.60 0.96
C PRO A 167 -1.26 22.60 -0.07
N ARG A 168 -2.46 22.88 -0.59
CA ARG A 168 -3.03 22.07 -1.67
C ARG A 168 -2.14 22.12 -2.91
N VAL A 169 -2.13 21.05 -3.69
CA VAL A 169 -1.31 20.99 -4.92
C VAL A 169 -1.63 22.15 -5.86
N GLU A 170 -2.88 22.56 -5.97
CA GLU A 170 -3.33 23.72 -6.77
C GLU A 170 -2.68 25.05 -6.35
N GLU A 171 -2.32 25.20 -5.09
CA GLU A 171 -1.70 26.41 -4.53
C GLU A 171 -0.17 26.36 -4.58
N MET A 172 0.41 25.19 -4.92
CA MET A 172 1.86 25.05 -5.03
C MET A 172 2.43 25.87 -6.20
N ILE A 173 3.66 26.35 -6.03
CA ILE A 173 4.43 26.96 -7.11
C ILE A 173 4.80 25.87 -8.12
N ALA A 174 4.51 26.12 -9.39
CA ALA A 174 4.90 25.23 -10.47
C ALA A 174 6.40 25.32 -10.72
N PHE A 175 7.02 24.19 -11.07
CA PHE A 175 8.42 24.16 -11.45
C PHE A 175 8.63 23.21 -12.63
N SER A 176 9.68 23.47 -13.40
CA SER A 176 10.05 22.64 -14.54
C SER A 176 11.47 22.14 -14.39
N VAL A 177 11.68 20.90 -14.82
CA VAL A 177 13.01 20.30 -14.89
C VAL A 177 13.45 20.28 -16.34
N LEU A 178 14.61 20.89 -16.58
CA LEU A 178 15.24 20.96 -17.89
C LEU A 178 16.39 19.96 -17.91
N THR A 179 16.31 19.01 -18.84
CA THR A 179 17.40 18.07 -19.10
C THR A 179 17.99 18.36 -20.47
N PRO A 180 19.30 18.67 -20.57
CA PRO A 180 19.93 18.89 -21.86
C PRO A 180 19.94 17.59 -22.69
N PHE A 181 19.58 17.68 -23.97
CA PHE A 181 19.79 16.60 -24.93
C PHE A 181 21.29 16.39 -25.10
N ASN A 182 21.76 15.19 -24.74
CA ASN A 182 23.15 14.79 -24.85
C ASN A 182 23.28 13.52 -25.70
N ASP A 183 24.48 13.25 -26.21
CA ASP A 183 24.76 12.03 -26.98
C ASP A 183 24.74 10.75 -26.12
N GLU A 184 24.77 10.90 -24.80
CA GLU A 184 24.67 9.81 -23.84
C GLU A 184 23.28 9.15 -23.85
N ALA A 185 23.24 7.83 -24.05
CA ALA A 185 22.00 7.07 -24.02
C ALA A 185 21.44 6.99 -22.58
N VAL A 186 20.18 7.40 -22.40
CA VAL A 186 19.47 7.34 -21.10
C VAL A 186 19.30 5.91 -20.60
N LEU A 187 19.10 4.95 -21.51
CA LEU A 187 18.90 3.55 -21.18
C LEU A 187 19.87 2.67 -21.96
N TYR A 188 20.39 1.61 -21.33
CA TYR A 188 21.14 0.59 -22.03
C TYR A 188 20.31 -0.03 -23.15
N SER A 189 20.93 -0.22 -24.32
CA SER A 189 20.33 -0.96 -25.42
C SER A 189 20.45 -2.48 -25.20
N LYS A 190 19.60 -3.26 -25.88
CA LYS A 190 19.71 -4.73 -25.88
C LYS A 190 21.11 -5.21 -26.31
N LYS A 191 21.70 -4.51 -27.29
CA LYS A 191 23.04 -4.81 -27.79
C LYS A 191 24.09 -4.56 -26.71
N THR A 192 24.06 -3.38 -26.10
CA THR A 192 24.99 -2.97 -25.04
C THR A 192 24.97 -3.92 -23.84
N LEU A 193 23.81 -4.45 -23.45
CA LEU A 193 23.70 -5.42 -22.36
C LEU A 193 24.31 -6.80 -22.68
N LYS A 194 24.38 -7.16 -23.97
CA LYS A 194 24.92 -8.46 -24.43
C LYS A 194 26.38 -8.38 -24.85
N THR A 195 26.83 -7.22 -25.32
CA THR A 195 28.21 -7.01 -25.73
C THR A 195 29.13 -7.31 -24.55
N LYS A 196 30.13 -8.16 -24.83
CA LYS A 196 31.17 -8.53 -23.87
C LYS A 196 32.32 -7.55 -24.02
N ASN A 197 32.91 -7.17 -22.88
CA ASN A 197 34.16 -6.42 -22.85
C ASN A 197 35.35 -7.33 -23.21
N GLU A 198 36.57 -6.78 -23.17
CA GLU A 198 37.82 -7.49 -23.47
C GLU A 198 37.98 -8.77 -22.63
N ASP A 199 37.52 -8.76 -21.37
CA ASP A 199 37.53 -9.92 -20.47
C ASP A 199 36.39 -10.93 -20.71
N GLY A 200 35.57 -10.74 -21.75
CA GLY A 200 34.44 -11.64 -22.04
C GLY A 200 33.22 -11.44 -21.13
N ILE A 201 33.22 -10.42 -20.28
CA ILE A 201 32.13 -10.10 -19.33
C ILE A 201 31.16 -9.09 -19.95
N SER A 202 29.86 -9.38 -19.89
CA SER A 202 28.82 -8.42 -20.29
C SER A 202 28.37 -7.54 -19.12
N ILE A 203 27.87 -6.35 -19.42
CA ILE A 203 27.33 -5.43 -18.40
C ILE A 203 26.23 -6.10 -17.59
N LEU A 204 25.34 -6.85 -18.24
CA LEU A 204 24.27 -7.54 -17.53
C LEU A 204 24.82 -8.58 -16.54
N TYR A 205 25.81 -9.38 -16.95
CA TYR A 205 26.42 -10.37 -16.07
C TYR A 205 27.05 -9.68 -14.85
N TYR A 206 27.82 -8.61 -15.07
CA TYR A 206 28.43 -7.83 -13.99
C TYR A 206 27.38 -7.31 -12.98
N LEU A 207 26.27 -6.72 -13.47
CA LEU A 207 25.20 -6.21 -12.62
C LEU A 207 24.47 -7.34 -11.86
N GLN A 208 24.29 -8.51 -12.48
CA GLN A 208 23.72 -9.69 -11.81
C GLN A 208 24.63 -10.17 -10.67
N THR A 209 25.95 -10.13 -10.86
CA THR A 209 26.92 -10.54 -9.84
C THR A 209 26.92 -9.60 -8.63
N ILE A 210 26.88 -8.28 -8.85
CA ILE A 210 26.95 -7.30 -7.76
C ILE A 210 25.61 -7.15 -7.03
N TYR A 211 24.49 -7.29 -7.75
CA TYR A 211 23.13 -7.11 -7.22
C TYR A 211 22.32 -8.41 -7.30
N ASP A 212 22.90 -9.53 -6.87
CA ASP A 212 22.30 -10.86 -6.94
C ASP A 212 20.94 -10.95 -6.22
N ASP A 213 20.83 -10.35 -5.04
CA ASP A 213 19.60 -10.25 -4.26
C ASP A 213 18.50 -9.48 -5.02
N GLU A 214 18.85 -8.33 -5.59
CA GLU A 214 17.93 -7.51 -6.35
C GLU A 214 17.55 -8.14 -7.70
N TRP A 215 18.45 -8.92 -8.28
CA TRP A 215 18.18 -9.69 -9.50
C TRP A 215 17.17 -10.81 -9.23
N LYS A 216 17.32 -11.55 -8.13
CA LYS A 216 16.34 -12.57 -7.71
C LYS A 216 14.95 -11.97 -7.52
N ASN A 217 14.85 -10.85 -6.82
CA ASN A 217 13.59 -10.12 -6.62
C ASN A 217 13.01 -9.62 -7.96
N PHE A 218 13.86 -9.18 -8.89
CA PHE A 218 13.44 -8.76 -10.22
C PHE A 218 12.84 -9.93 -11.01
N ILE A 219 13.51 -11.08 -11.05
CA ILE A 219 13.02 -12.28 -11.75
C ILE A 219 11.71 -12.81 -11.12
N GLU A 220 11.62 -12.83 -9.80
CA GLU A 220 10.39 -13.20 -9.10
C GLU A 220 9.21 -12.32 -9.54
N ARG A 221 9.40 -10.99 -9.57
CA ARG A 221 8.39 -10.05 -10.05
C ARG A 221 8.03 -10.28 -11.51
N MET A 222 9.00 -10.50 -12.40
CA MET A 222 8.73 -10.79 -13.80
C MET A 222 7.89 -12.06 -13.98
N ARG A 223 8.16 -13.11 -13.19
CA ARG A 223 7.35 -14.34 -13.18
C ARG A 223 5.92 -14.10 -12.73
N ARG A 224 5.73 -13.30 -11.68
CA ARG A 224 4.39 -12.90 -11.21
C ARG A 224 3.62 -12.09 -12.25
N GLU A 225 4.32 -11.32 -13.08
CA GLU A 225 3.76 -10.57 -14.19
C GLU A 225 3.69 -11.38 -15.51
N GLY A 226 3.69 -12.72 -15.42
CA GLY A 226 3.41 -13.63 -16.55
C GLY A 226 4.62 -14.17 -17.29
N MET A 227 5.85 -13.95 -16.82
CA MET A 227 7.05 -14.54 -17.45
C MET A 227 7.19 -16.02 -17.06
N VAL A 228 7.18 -16.93 -18.05
CA VAL A 228 7.26 -18.38 -17.79
C VAL A 228 8.68 -18.89 -18.00
N THR A 229 9.29 -18.54 -19.13
CA THR A 229 10.65 -18.97 -19.48
C THR A 229 11.68 -17.87 -19.25
N ALA A 230 12.96 -18.24 -19.07
CA ALA A 230 14.03 -17.26 -18.88
C ALA A 230 14.29 -16.41 -20.14
N ASP A 231 14.05 -16.95 -21.34
CA ASP A 231 14.31 -16.26 -22.61
C ASP A 231 13.34 -15.11 -22.88
N GLU A 232 12.13 -15.16 -22.29
CA GLU A 232 11.14 -14.08 -22.36
C GLU A 232 11.67 -12.74 -21.80
N ILE A 233 12.73 -12.78 -20.99
CA ILE A 233 13.41 -11.58 -20.50
C ILE A 233 13.98 -10.71 -21.62
N TRP A 234 14.34 -11.33 -22.75
CA TRP A 234 14.94 -10.67 -23.91
C TRP A 234 13.92 -10.32 -25.01
N THR A 235 12.68 -10.76 -24.85
CA THR A 235 11.57 -10.50 -25.77
C THR A 235 10.50 -9.67 -25.06
N THR A 236 9.58 -10.30 -24.35
CA THR A 236 8.41 -9.68 -23.72
C THR A 236 8.79 -8.72 -22.60
N LYS A 237 9.79 -9.06 -21.77
CA LYS A 237 10.21 -8.25 -20.61
C LYS A 237 11.49 -7.43 -20.89
N LEU A 238 11.82 -7.21 -22.17
CA LEU A 238 13.04 -6.49 -22.55
C LEU A 238 13.08 -5.07 -21.99
N ARG A 239 11.94 -4.37 -21.96
CA ARG A 239 11.86 -3.01 -21.39
C ARG A 239 12.21 -3.02 -19.91
N ASP A 240 11.62 -3.92 -19.14
CA ASP A 240 11.90 -4.08 -17.70
C ASP A 240 13.35 -4.42 -17.43
N LEU A 241 13.94 -5.30 -18.25
CA LEU A 241 15.36 -5.65 -18.16
C LEU A 241 16.26 -4.43 -18.38
N ARG A 242 15.98 -3.65 -19.44
CA ARG A 242 16.72 -2.42 -19.76
C ARG A 242 16.61 -1.40 -18.64
N LEU A 243 15.42 -1.19 -18.08
CA LEU A 243 15.21 -0.29 -16.94
C LEU A 243 15.97 -0.78 -15.71
N TRP A 244 15.86 -2.07 -15.36
CA TRP A 244 16.55 -2.66 -14.21
C TRP A 244 18.07 -2.46 -14.30
N ALA A 245 18.65 -2.72 -15.47
CA ALA A 245 20.08 -2.56 -15.70
C ALA A 245 20.51 -1.07 -15.68
N SER A 246 19.77 -0.21 -16.37
CA SER A 246 20.11 1.22 -16.48
C SER A 246 20.01 1.93 -15.14
N TYR A 247 19.03 1.58 -14.30
CA TYR A 247 18.91 2.12 -12.95
C TYR A 247 20.03 1.72 -11.99
N ARG A 248 20.89 0.77 -12.37
CA ARG A 248 22.06 0.34 -11.58
C ARG A 248 23.38 0.78 -12.20
N GLY A 249 23.45 0.78 -13.54
CA GLY A 249 24.68 1.08 -14.27
C GLY A 249 24.78 2.48 -14.89
N GLN A 250 23.66 3.21 -15.06
CA GLN A 250 23.66 4.53 -15.70
C GLN A 250 23.24 5.63 -14.72
N THR A 251 24.09 6.63 -14.54
CA THR A 251 23.80 7.80 -13.71
C THR A 251 22.68 8.63 -14.32
N PHE A 252 22.72 8.87 -15.63
CA PHE A 252 21.70 9.67 -16.30
C PHE A 252 20.29 9.04 -16.17
N ALA A 253 20.17 7.72 -16.37
CA ALA A 253 18.93 6.98 -16.15
C ALA A 253 18.34 7.19 -14.73
N ARG A 254 19.21 7.14 -13.71
CA ARG A 254 18.81 7.34 -12.30
C ARG A 254 18.35 8.77 -12.04
N THR A 255 19.03 9.76 -12.60
CA THR A 255 18.67 11.17 -12.48
C THR A 255 17.32 11.45 -13.13
N VAL A 256 17.12 11.03 -14.38
CA VAL A 256 15.84 11.19 -15.09
C VAL A 256 14.71 10.50 -14.32
N ARG A 257 14.92 9.26 -13.87
CA ARG A 257 13.94 8.54 -13.03
C ARG A 257 13.61 9.30 -11.75
N GLY A 258 14.61 9.87 -11.09
CA GLY A 258 14.44 10.68 -9.88
C GLY A 258 13.56 11.90 -10.12
N MET A 259 13.83 12.63 -11.21
CA MET A 259 13.03 13.79 -11.62
C MET A 259 11.59 13.39 -11.95
N MET A 260 11.38 12.26 -12.63
CA MET A 260 10.05 11.73 -12.92
C MET A 260 9.23 11.37 -11.67
N TYR A 261 9.86 11.19 -10.50
CA TYR A 261 9.12 10.98 -9.26
C TYR A 261 8.36 12.21 -8.78
N TYR A 262 8.76 13.43 -9.17
CA TYR A 262 7.99 14.63 -8.83
C TYR A 262 6.59 14.59 -9.42
N TYR A 263 6.46 14.22 -10.70
CA TYR A 263 5.16 14.07 -11.36
C TYR A 263 4.27 13.06 -10.61
N ARG A 264 4.81 11.87 -10.30
CA ARG A 264 4.05 10.83 -9.59
C ARG A 264 3.66 11.24 -8.17
N ALA A 265 4.55 11.95 -7.47
CA ALA A 265 4.28 12.44 -6.13
C ALA A 265 3.19 13.51 -6.15
N LEU A 266 3.21 14.44 -7.11
CA LEU A 266 2.18 15.47 -7.27
C LEU A 266 0.84 14.87 -7.65
N GLN A 267 0.82 13.86 -8.52
CA GLN A 267 -0.40 13.13 -8.86
C GLN A 267 -1.02 12.46 -7.63
N LEU A 268 -0.21 11.81 -6.80
CA LEU A 268 -0.67 11.21 -5.54
C LEU A 268 -1.16 12.27 -4.54
N LEU A 269 -0.46 13.40 -4.43
CA LEU A 269 -0.87 14.49 -3.53
C LEU A 269 -2.19 15.14 -4.00
N ALA A 270 -2.36 15.36 -5.31
CA ALA A 270 -3.59 15.90 -5.87
C ALA A 270 -4.77 14.97 -5.60
N PHE A 271 -4.56 13.66 -5.76
CA PHE A 271 -5.54 12.64 -5.39
C PHE A 271 -5.89 12.69 -3.89
N LEU A 272 -4.91 12.87 -3.00
CA LEU A 272 -5.18 12.97 -1.55
C LEU A 272 -5.89 14.27 -1.16
N ASP A 273 -5.71 15.35 -1.92
CA ASP A 273 -6.42 16.62 -1.70
C ASP A 273 -7.91 16.55 -2.14
N SER A 274 -8.21 15.74 -3.17
CA SER A 274 -9.56 15.60 -3.76
C SER A 274 -10.39 14.47 -3.15
N SER A 275 -9.76 13.40 -2.66
CA SER A 275 -10.44 12.14 -2.34
C SER A 275 -11.10 12.14 -0.96
N SER A 276 -12.38 11.75 -0.92
CA SER A 276 -12.96 11.11 0.28
C SER A 276 -12.38 9.71 0.46
N GLU A 277 -12.23 9.21 1.69
CA GLU A 277 -11.56 7.93 2.06
C GLU A 277 -12.02 6.66 1.29
N THR A 278 -13.07 6.73 0.47
CA THR A 278 -13.70 5.60 -0.22
C THR A 278 -13.29 5.39 -1.68
N ASP A 279 -12.71 6.38 -2.37
CA ASP A 279 -12.24 6.23 -3.75
C ASP A 279 -10.72 6.04 -3.79
N ILE A 280 -10.24 5.05 -4.56
CA ILE A 280 -8.81 4.66 -4.67
C ILE A 280 -8.29 4.89 -6.11
N THR A 281 -9.14 5.40 -7.01
CA THR A 281 -8.78 5.57 -8.41
C THR A 281 -8.36 7.00 -8.69
N VAL A 282 -7.12 7.16 -9.14
CA VAL A 282 -6.62 8.44 -9.62
C VAL A 282 -7.40 8.86 -10.87
N THR A 283 -7.95 10.07 -10.86
CA THR A 283 -8.77 10.61 -11.94
C THR A 283 -7.93 11.41 -12.95
N LYS A 284 -8.47 11.64 -14.16
CA LYS A 284 -7.82 12.48 -15.18
C LYS A 284 -7.62 13.93 -14.73
N GLU A 285 -8.40 14.39 -13.76
CA GLU A 285 -8.31 15.74 -13.21
C GLU A 285 -7.03 15.91 -12.39
N GLU A 286 -6.69 14.91 -11.57
CA GLU A 286 -5.46 14.89 -10.77
C GLU A 286 -4.19 14.81 -11.64
N GLU A 287 -4.26 14.09 -12.77
CA GLU A 287 -3.22 14.12 -13.79
C GLU A 287 -3.01 15.52 -14.37
N GLY A 288 -4.11 16.23 -14.64
CA GLY A 288 -4.08 17.61 -15.13
C GLY A 288 -3.41 18.57 -14.13
N ILE A 289 -3.79 18.47 -12.85
CA ILE A 289 -3.21 19.27 -11.77
C ILE A 289 -1.70 19.01 -11.66
N ALA A 290 -1.28 17.74 -11.65
CA ALA A 290 0.13 17.38 -11.59
C ALA A 290 0.92 17.95 -12.77
N LEU A 291 0.35 17.91 -13.98
CA LEU A 291 0.99 18.41 -15.20
C LEU A 291 1.09 19.95 -15.22
N MET A 292 0.12 20.66 -14.65
CA MET A 292 0.19 22.11 -14.47
C MET A 292 1.28 22.54 -13.49
N LYS A 293 1.61 21.68 -12.51
CA LYS A 293 2.61 21.99 -11.48
C LYS A 293 4.01 21.50 -11.80
N TYR A 294 4.13 20.44 -12.56
CA TYR A 294 5.41 19.88 -12.95
C TYR A 294 5.47 19.57 -14.42
N THR A 295 6.47 20.13 -15.09
CA THR A 295 6.77 19.82 -16.49
C THR A 295 8.22 19.38 -16.63
N TYR A 296 8.41 18.23 -17.27
CA TYR A 296 9.73 17.76 -17.65
C TYR A 296 10.01 18.15 -19.11
N VAL A 297 11.08 18.90 -19.34
CA VAL A 297 11.42 19.45 -20.64
C VAL A 297 12.81 18.96 -21.06
N VAL A 298 12.88 18.33 -22.22
CA VAL A 298 14.16 18.00 -22.87
C VAL A 298 14.57 19.20 -23.71
N SER A 299 15.71 19.82 -23.37
CA SER A 299 16.17 21.06 -24.01
C SER A 299 17.45 20.84 -24.81
N CYS A 300 17.61 21.52 -25.94
CA CYS A 300 18.85 21.56 -26.69
C CYS A 300 19.72 22.69 -26.13
N GLN A 301 20.52 22.45 -25.08
CA GLN A 301 21.03 23.56 -24.27
C GLN A 301 22.34 24.22 -24.77
N LYS A 302 22.92 23.78 -25.89
CA LYS A 302 24.11 24.46 -26.44
C LYS A 302 23.71 25.62 -27.35
N TYR A 303 23.68 26.84 -26.80
CA TYR A 303 23.30 28.07 -27.50
C TYR A 303 24.18 28.40 -28.73
N TRP A 304 25.41 27.87 -28.82
CA TRP A 304 26.30 28.01 -29.99
C TRP A 304 26.27 26.81 -30.96
N GLU A 305 25.72 25.67 -30.55
CA GLU A 305 25.57 24.43 -31.34
C GLU A 305 24.09 23.99 -31.47
N HIS A 306 23.16 24.94 -31.38
CA HIS A 306 21.74 24.65 -31.31
C HIS A 306 21.26 23.90 -32.57
N VAL A 307 21.80 24.28 -33.73
CA VAL A 307 21.56 23.58 -35.00
C VAL A 307 22.03 22.13 -34.93
N VAL A 308 23.20 21.86 -34.35
CA VAL A 308 23.82 20.52 -34.31
C VAL A 308 23.07 19.57 -33.38
N SER A 309 22.65 20.04 -32.20
CA SER A 309 21.89 19.18 -31.26
C SER A 309 20.48 18.88 -31.75
N CYS A 310 19.78 19.86 -32.34
CA CYS A 310 18.50 19.63 -33.01
C CYS A 310 18.67 18.73 -34.25
N GLN A 311 19.71 18.94 -35.06
CA GLN A 311 20.04 18.06 -36.19
C GLN A 311 20.28 16.63 -35.72
N LYS A 312 21.08 16.41 -34.68
CA LYS A 312 21.31 15.07 -34.10
C LYS A 312 20.04 14.42 -33.58
N TYR A 313 19.15 15.16 -32.91
CA TYR A 313 17.85 14.61 -32.51
C TYR A 313 17.01 14.21 -33.72
N TRP A 314 16.93 15.07 -34.75
CA TRP A 314 16.17 14.78 -35.97
C TRP A 314 16.79 13.65 -36.79
N GLU A 315 18.12 13.53 -36.83
CA GLU A 315 18.86 12.42 -37.44
C GLU A 315 18.57 11.12 -36.70
N HIS A 316 18.72 11.10 -35.36
CA HIS A 316 18.38 9.97 -34.52
C HIS A 316 16.90 9.57 -34.67
N LYS A 317 15.99 10.53 -34.76
CA LYS A 317 14.56 10.27 -35.00
C LYS A 317 14.30 9.73 -36.41
N ALA A 318 14.98 10.25 -37.43
CA ALA A 318 14.84 9.82 -38.82
C ALA A 318 15.34 8.38 -39.05
N ILE A 319 16.37 7.96 -38.31
CA ILE A 319 16.92 6.59 -38.38
C ILE A 319 16.28 5.62 -37.38
N GLY A 320 15.30 6.06 -36.59
CA GLY A 320 14.66 5.23 -35.56
C GLY A 320 15.62 4.82 -34.43
N ASP A 321 16.59 5.68 -34.09
CA ASP A 321 17.55 5.42 -33.03
C ASP A 321 16.83 5.37 -31.66
N PRO A 322 17.03 4.30 -30.85
CA PRO A 322 16.43 4.17 -29.53
C PRO A 322 16.72 5.34 -28.57
N ARG A 323 17.77 6.14 -28.82
CA ARG A 323 18.10 7.34 -28.05
C ARG A 323 17.01 8.41 -28.16
N ALA A 324 16.40 8.57 -29.34
CA ALA A 324 15.32 9.53 -29.56
C ALA A 324 14.04 9.15 -28.80
N GLU A 325 13.78 7.85 -28.67
CA GLU A 325 12.61 7.32 -27.95
C GLU A 325 12.83 7.24 -26.44
N SER A 326 14.07 7.00 -25.99
CA SER A 326 14.41 6.82 -24.57
C SER A 326 14.24 8.06 -23.68
N LEU A 327 13.98 9.21 -24.28
CA LEU A 327 13.80 10.51 -23.60
C LEU A 327 12.33 10.89 -23.39
N ILE A 328 11.40 10.19 -24.02
CA ILE A 328 9.96 10.44 -23.90
C ILE A 328 9.36 9.27 -23.11
N PHE A 329 9.04 9.50 -21.84
CA PHE A 329 8.36 8.55 -20.97
C PHE A 329 7.18 9.19 -20.25
#